data_AF-F4RHT3-F1
#
_entry.id   AF-F4RHT3-F1
#
_cell.length_a   1.000
_cell.length_b   1.000
_cell.length_c   1.000
_cell.angle_alpha   90.00
_cell.angle_beta   90.00
_cell.angle_gamma   90.00
#
_symmetry.space_group_name_H-M   'P 1'
#
loop_
_entity.id
_entity.type
_entity.pdbx_description
1 polymer ?
#
loop_
_entity_poly.entity_id
_entity_poly.type
_entity_poly.pdbx_seq_one_letter_code
_entity_poly.pdbx_strand_id
1 'polypeptide(L)'
;MMSQWSLKLLAVFLSLIAIIAPIAEGKRMPTGNSHKEPPRPKIPKCGPAIAKCKTGTPSCVGKRPSCGQGGEFIKCPVPLTCA
;
A
#
# COMPACT_ATOMS: atom_id res chain seq x y z
N MET A 1 48.13 20.17 16.26
CA MET A 1 47.83 19.73 14.87
C MET A 1 47.05 18.43 14.95
N MET A 2 45.77 18.43 14.57
CA MET A 2 44.95 17.20 14.56
C MET A 2 45.59 16.22 13.56
N SER A 3 45.94 15.01 14.00
CA SER A 3 46.52 13.98 13.13
C SER A 3 45.54 13.68 12.00
N GLN A 4 46.00 13.72 10.74
CA GLN A 4 45.20 13.48 9.54
C GLN A 4 44.42 12.15 9.59
N TRP A 5 44.92 11.18 10.36
CA TRP A 5 44.25 9.93 10.67
C TRP A 5 42.98 10.09 11.51
N SER A 6 43.02 10.97 12.52
CA SER A 6 41.86 11.26 13.37
C SER A 6 40.71 11.89 12.56
N LEU A 7 41.03 12.77 11.61
CA LEU A 7 40.03 13.39 10.72
C LEU A 7 39.40 12.38 9.77
N LYS A 8 40.19 11.43 9.24
CA LYS A 8 39.67 10.33 8.40
C LYS A 8 38.70 9.44 9.18
N LEU A 9 39.06 9.04 10.40
CA LEU A 9 38.18 8.22 11.24
C LEU A 9 36.88 8.97 11.57
N LEU A 10 36.99 10.25 11.93
CA LEU A 10 35.84 11.09 12.27
C LEU A 10 34.89 11.26 11.06
N ALA A 11 35.44 11.42 9.85
CA ALA A 11 34.64 11.49 8.62
C ALA A 11 33.89 10.17 8.33
N VAL A 12 34.53 9.01 8.57
CA VAL A 12 33.87 7.70 8.40
C VAL A 12 32.73 7.53 9.39
N PHE A 13 32.94 7.89 10.67
CA PHE A 13 31.89 7.82 11.68
C PHE A 13 30.71 8.75 11.38
N LEU A 14 30.97 9.98 10.95
CA LEU A 14 29.90 10.92 10.57
C LEU A 14 29.12 10.44 9.33
N SER A 15 29.80 9.84 8.35
CA SER A 15 29.15 9.23 7.19
C SER A 15 28.24 8.07 7.59
N LEU A 16 28.70 7.21 8.50
CA LEU A 16 27.89 6.09 9.02
C LEU A 16 26.64 6.60 9.75
N ILE A 17 26.77 7.63 10.59
CA ILE A 17 25.66 8.23 11.34
C ILE A 17 24.65 8.88 10.40
N ALA A 18 25.10 9.56 9.34
CA ALA A 18 24.23 10.17 8.34
C ALA A 18 23.37 9.14 7.57
N ILE A 19 23.86 7.90 7.40
CA ILE A 19 23.10 6.82 6.75
C ILE A 19 22.06 6.21 7.70
N ILE A 20 22.35 6.12 9.00
CA ILE A 20 21.48 5.44 9.99
C ILE A 20 20.41 6.38 10.55
N ALA A 21 20.71 7.67 10.70
CA ALA A 21 19.78 8.69 11.20
C ALA A 21 18.41 8.75 10.48
N PRO A 22 18.30 8.67 9.13
CA PRO A 22 16.99 8.71 8.44
C PRO A 22 16.12 7.46 8.66
N ILE A 23 16.63 6.41 9.31
CA ILE A 23 15.87 5.19 9.63
C ILE A 23 15.21 5.31 11.02
N ALA A 24 15.82 6.06 11.94
CA ALA A 24 15.32 6.26 13.31
C ALA A 24 14.39 7.47 13.44
N GLU A 25 14.70 8.56 12.73
CA GLU A 25 13.73 9.63 12.54
C GLU A 25 12.80 9.19 11.43
N GLY A 26 11.55 8.82 11.74
CA GLY A 26 10.51 8.47 10.78
C GLY A 26 10.16 9.63 9.85
N LYS A 27 11.12 10.10 9.05
CA LYS A 27 10.96 11.13 8.04
C LYS A 27 10.11 10.51 6.95
N ARG A 28 8.81 10.79 7.08
CA ARG A 28 7.89 10.84 5.95
C ARG A 28 8.63 11.49 4.79
N MET A 29 8.96 10.67 3.78
CA MET A 29 9.33 11.16 2.46
C MET A 29 8.33 12.25 2.09
N PRO A 30 8.76 13.43 1.60
CA PRO A 30 7.83 14.31 0.93
C PRO A 30 7.35 13.53 -0.29
N THR A 31 6.10 13.05 -0.23
CA THR A 31 5.42 12.41 -1.35
C THR A 31 5.11 13.50 -2.37
N GLY A 32 6.18 14.03 -2.99
CA GLY A 32 6.09 14.68 -4.28
C GLY A 32 5.79 13.59 -5.29
N ASN A 33 4.50 13.36 -5.53
CA ASN A 33 3.91 13.09 -6.82
C ASN A 33 2.47 12.61 -6.61
N SER A 34 1.53 13.49 -6.94
CA SER A 34 0.13 13.17 -7.18
C SER A 34 -0.57 12.40 -6.05
N HIS A 35 -1.35 13.11 -5.24
CA HIS A 35 -2.57 12.54 -4.65
C HIS A 35 -3.54 12.13 -5.78
N LYS A 36 -3.18 11.10 -6.56
CA LYS A 36 -4.17 10.13 -7.02
C LYS A 36 -4.12 9.07 -5.94
N GLU A 37 -5.02 9.22 -4.97
CA GLU A 37 -5.46 8.08 -4.15
C GLU A 37 -5.54 6.87 -5.10
N PRO A 38 -4.84 5.75 -4.84
CA PRO A 38 -4.95 4.58 -5.69
C PRO A 38 -6.44 4.30 -5.84
N PRO A 39 -6.97 4.18 -7.08
CA PRO A 39 -8.41 4.09 -7.30
C PRO A 39 -8.91 2.99 -6.38
N ARG A 40 -9.71 3.36 -5.38
CA ARG A 40 -10.19 2.41 -4.38
C ARG A 40 -10.74 1.22 -5.15
N PRO A 41 -10.22 -0.01 -4.91
CA PRO A 41 -10.66 -1.16 -5.68
C PRO A 41 -12.18 -1.25 -5.55
N LYS A 42 -12.88 -1.14 -6.67
CA LYS A 42 -14.33 -1.21 -6.69
C LYS A 42 -14.73 -2.59 -6.17
N ILE A 43 -15.49 -2.60 -5.09
CA ILE A 43 -15.94 -3.84 -4.46
C ILE A 43 -17.37 -4.09 -4.93
N PRO A 44 -17.70 -5.30 -5.38
CA PRO A 44 -19.05 -5.62 -5.78
C PRO A 44 -20.01 -5.50 -4.58
N LYS A 45 -21.18 -4.94 -4.83
CA LYS A 45 -22.26 -4.73 -3.87
C LYS A 45 -23.43 -5.64 -4.18
N CYS A 46 -24.10 -6.03 -3.12
CA CYS A 46 -25.35 -6.76 -3.06
C CYS A 46 -26.42 -5.81 -2.53
N GLY A 47 -26.97 -4.95 -3.40
CA GLY A 47 -27.82 -3.84 -3.00
C GLY A 47 -27.04 -2.83 -2.13
N PRO A 48 -27.48 -2.52 -0.89
CA PRO A 48 -26.76 -1.61 -0.02
C PRO A 48 -25.54 -2.25 0.66
N ALA A 49 -25.44 -3.58 0.69
CA ALA A 49 -24.37 -4.30 1.38
C ALA A 49 -23.22 -4.65 0.44
N ILE A 50 -22.03 -4.88 1.01
CA ILE A 50 -20.88 -5.43 0.26
C ILE A 50 -21.15 -6.90 -0.07
N ALA A 51 -20.91 -7.31 -1.32
CA ALA A 51 -21.04 -8.70 -1.72
C ALA A 51 -19.93 -9.54 -1.10
N LYS A 52 -20.27 -10.73 -0.64
CA LYS A 52 -19.33 -11.68 -0.04
C LYS A 52 -19.03 -12.82 -1.00
N CYS A 53 -17.80 -13.28 -0.99
CA CYS A 53 -17.38 -14.50 -1.68
C CYS A 53 -17.39 -15.67 -0.69
N LYS A 54 -17.75 -16.87 -1.16
CA LYS A 54 -17.57 -18.12 -0.40
C LYS A 54 -16.07 -18.35 -0.11
N THR A 55 -15.24 -18.03 -1.10
CA THR A 55 -13.77 -18.14 -1.05
C THR A 55 -13.14 -16.98 -1.80
N GLY A 56 -12.01 -16.49 -1.28
CA GLY A 56 -11.29 -15.34 -1.84
C GLY A 56 -11.95 -13.99 -1.53
N THR A 57 -11.46 -12.95 -2.20
CA THR A 57 -11.90 -11.56 -2.00
C THR A 57 -12.80 -11.07 -3.13
N PRO A 58 -13.90 -10.36 -2.81
CA PRO A 58 -14.75 -9.74 -3.81
C PRO A 58 -14.02 -8.60 -4.51
N SER A 59 -14.11 -8.55 -5.84
CA SER A 59 -13.45 -7.55 -6.68
C SER A 59 -14.28 -7.23 -7.92
N CYS A 60 -14.11 -6.05 -8.48
CA CYS A 60 -14.74 -5.66 -9.74
C CYS A 60 -13.70 -5.53 -10.84
N VAL A 61 -13.86 -6.34 -11.88
CA VAL A 61 -13.07 -6.23 -13.12
C VAL A 61 -13.92 -5.45 -14.11
N GLY A 62 -13.70 -4.13 -14.16
CA GLY A 62 -14.57 -3.21 -14.90
C GLY A 62 -15.97 -3.15 -14.32
N LYS A 63 -16.98 -3.58 -15.11
CA LYS A 63 -18.39 -3.67 -14.67
C LYS A 63 -18.76 -5.07 -14.16
N ARG A 64 -17.86 -6.05 -14.26
CA ARG A 64 -18.16 -7.44 -13.88
C ARG A 64 -17.72 -7.72 -12.45
N PRO A 65 -18.63 -8.17 -11.58
CA PRO A 65 -18.27 -8.65 -10.26
C PRO A 65 -17.52 -9.98 -10.40
N SER A 66 -16.41 -10.14 -9.67
CA SER A 66 -15.62 -11.35 -9.63
C SER A 66 -15.17 -11.67 -8.20
N CYS A 67 -15.05 -12.95 -7.88
CA CYS A 67 -14.43 -13.41 -6.65
C CYS A 67 -13.02 -13.89 -6.97
N GLY A 68 -12.04 -13.43 -6.19
CA GLY A 68 -10.66 -13.90 -6.30
C GLY A 68 -10.57 -15.41 -6.12
N GLN A 69 -9.52 -16.01 -6.70
CA GLN A 69 -9.24 -17.46 -6.61
C GLN A 69 -10.35 -18.36 -7.19
N GLY A 70 -11.15 -17.86 -8.14
CA GLY A 70 -12.22 -18.62 -8.78
C GLY A 70 -13.38 -18.96 -7.84
N GLY A 71 -13.49 -18.26 -6.70
CA GLY A 71 -14.59 -18.44 -5.76
C GLY A 71 -15.95 -18.04 -6.34
N GLU A 72 -17.02 -18.47 -5.68
CA GLU A 72 -18.37 -18.04 -6.02
C GLU A 72 -18.85 -16.96 -5.06
N PHE A 73 -19.73 -16.07 -5.54
CA PHE A 73 -20.45 -15.16 -4.66
C PHE A 73 -21.43 -15.91 -3.78
N ILE A 74 -21.55 -15.47 -2.52
CA ILE A 74 -22.66 -15.90 -1.67
C ILE A 74 -23.96 -15.40 -2.31
N LYS A 75 -24.99 -16.25 -2.29
CA LYS A 75 -26.28 -15.97 -2.95
C LYS A 75 -26.81 -14.61 -2.51
N CYS A 76 -26.99 -13.73 -3.48
CA CYS A 76 -27.53 -12.40 -3.30
C CYS A 76 -28.97 -12.34 -3.84
N PRO A 77 -29.93 -11.79 -3.08
CA PRO A 77 -31.32 -11.66 -3.55
C PRO A 77 -31.49 -10.59 -4.64
N VAL A 78 -30.48 -9.75 -4.85
CA VAL A 78 -30.44 -8.66 -5.83
C VAL A 78 -29.21 -8.80 -6.74
N PRO A 79 -29.23 -8.23 -7.96
CA PRO A 79 -28.09 -8.28 -8.86
C PRO A 79 -26.83 -7.66 -8.25
N LEU A 80 -25.70 -8.32 -8.44
CA LEU A 80 -24.41 -7.81 -8.02
C LEU A 80 -24.01 -6.61 -8.89
N THR A 81 -23.62 -5.51 -8.25
CA THR A 81 -23.24 -4.27 -8.93
C THR A 81 -21.84 -3.82 -8.53
N CYS A 82 -21.08 -3.33 -9.48
CA CYS A 82 -19.74 -2.77 -9.25
C CYS A 82 -19.85 -1.25 -9.15
N ALA A 83 -19.75 -0.71 -7.93
CA ALA A 83 -19.80 0.72 -7.64
C ALA A 83 -18.38 1.32 -7.62
#